data_AF-A0A5S6PIK6-F1
#
_entry.id   AF-A0A5S6PIK6-F1
#
_cell.length_a   1.000
_cell.length_b   1.000
_cell.length_c   1.000
_cell.angle_alpha   90.00
_cell.angle_beta   90.00
_cell.angle_gamma   90.00
#
_symmetry.space_group_name_H-M   'P 1'
#
loop_
_entity.id
_entity.type
_entity.pdbx_description
1 polymer ?
#
loop_
_entity_poly.entity_id
_entity_poly.type
_entity_poly.pdbx_seq_one_letter_code
_entity_poly.pdbx_strand_id
1 'polypeptide(L)'
;MEVQCPFQITLQQVKFDGFTDYFFDKFDEYGCNLAMVDLESGRLWNYSELRICTENCAQRLQEIGVGQRTRCALICSVTAQAIIVYIACAMLDATVISVNPSLTSGEIWAQLEKSQVVYCFTKENKLLKLKNVRRTGAVRSGRRILSVRLLDEIFGSAKLSINHESLVPSGQTQTKLKLKNKRQLHEVFRTDLSLSERSDQDEGQITDSEPNSVLAASFQKTAIHLTKTAKFPRPTEVSRHSLLHNLQQLSCPIFGPPSVDDKCLLATNIHHIFGLVTAFLALKNGAQLIVTPEQNPRQVIDIIKKWKVTVAYVIPIFIHQCSKDISLEKDGLESLKSIVTSGAPIGEATMQLCKKRLKLQDLRQAYSITKAGGICSLAPYGQETLKSVGIPMPGLRFKVMDFGMKETCMPRQLGQILIHHSHIETPAHKNPEQLNAAFVSEFFKTGDAGYYDEMGYIFVVNKMKDIIRCKDLLLWPSEVESALHDHPGIDDCTVVGKWEYLSGTVVPTAFVVRNELHQQLTRNELIRYVTNKVPNFGKLHGIIHFVPEIPRGVCGKILRPQLDQIWNHVGANCRNVPNSLNDNSNKKVVTTKLNRTLNIANNQSATLVVAQKAAIRKAVNVPKIICS
;
A
#
# COMPACT_ATOMS: atom_id res chain seq x y z
N MET A 1 -15.80 -13.83 22.44
CA MET A 1 -14.66 -14.76 22.19
C MET A 1 -13.53 -14.03 21.48
N GLU A 2 -12.29 -14.44 21.73
CA GLU A 2 -11.09 -13.94 21.06
C GLU A 2 -10.49 -15.05 20.20
N VAL A 3 -10.01 -14.71 19.01
CA VAL A 3 -9.32 -15.61 18.09
C VAL A 3 -7.83 -15.33 18.18
N GLN A 4 -7.04 -16.37 18.38
CA GLN A 4 -5.59 -16.26 18.49
C GLN A 4 -4.94 -17.36 17.66
N CYS A 5 -3.69 -17.14 17.25
CA CYS A 5 -2.88 -18.21 16.71
C CYS A 5 -2.70 -19.29 17.79
N PRO A 6 -2.95 -20.58 17.50
CA PRO A 6 -2.63 -21.66 18.45
C PRO A 6 -1.11 -21.77 18.66
N PHE A 7 -0.33 -21.37 17.66
CA PHE A 7 1.13 -21.28 17.74
C PHE A 7 1.52 -19.91 18.28
N GLN A 8 1.76 -19.85 19.59
CA GLN A 8 2.34 -18.68 20.22
C GLN A 8 3.86 -18.73 20.08
N ILE A 9 4.46 -17.62 19.65
CA ILE A 9 5.90 -17.44 19.72
C ILE A 9 6.15 -16.65 21.00
N THR A 10 7.06 -17.11 21.85
CA THR A 10 7.48 -16.35 23.03
C THR A 10 8.27 -15.14 22.58
N LEU A 11 7.58 -14.02 22.39
CA LEU A 11 8.19 -12.75 21.96
C LEU A 11 9.11 -12.14 23.03
N GLN A 12 9.07 -12.62 24.27
CA GLN A 12 9.89 -12.13 25.39
C GLN A 12 11.38 -12.52 25.29
N GLN A 13 11.76 -13.42 24.38
CA GLN A 13 13.16 -13.78 24.12
C GLN A 13 13.66 -13.16 22.81
N VAL A 14 13.47 -11.86 22.59
CA VAL A 14 14.18 -11.20 21.49
C VAL A 14 15.68 -11.23 21.84
N LYS A 15 16.44 -12.09 21.17
CA LYS A 15 17.92 -12.16 21.30
C LYS A 15 18.62 -10.86 20.88
N PHE A 16 17.89 -9.93 20.26
CA PHE A 16 18.41 -8.75 19.59
C PHE A 16 17.78 -7.48 20.17
N ASP A 17 18.62 -6.51 20.53
CA ASP A 17 18.19 -5.23 21.08
C ASP A 17 17.64 -4.26 20.00
N GLY A 18 17.77 -4.61 18.71
CA GLY A 18 17.37 -3.76 17.59
C GLY A 18 17.02 -4.48 16.29
N PHE A 19 16.26 -3.77 15.44
CA PHE A 19 15.88 -4.23 14.09
C PHE A 19 17.11 -4.60 13.24
N THR A 20 18.16 -3.79 13.29
CA THR A 20 19.38 -3.98 12.50
C THR A 20 20.06 -5.30 12.83
N ASP A 21 20.24 -5.58 14.13
CA ASP A 21 20.93 -6.79 14.59
C ASP A 21 20.15 -8.04 14.20
N TYR A 22 18.82 -8.01 14.37
CA TYR A 22 17.95 -9.08 13.90
C TYR A 22 17.98 -9.23 12.38
N PHE A 23 17.95 -8.13 11.62
CA PHE A 23 17.87 -8.18 10.16
C PHE A 23 19.14 -8.77 9.55
N PHE A 24 20.31 -8.42 10.09
CA PHE A 24 21.62 -8.84 9.57
C PHE A 24 22.20 -10.10 10.23
N ASP A 25 21.57 -10.67 11.25
CA ASP A 25 22.09 -11.79 12.06
C ASP A 25 22.70 -12.96 11.27
N LYS A 26 22.10 -13.29 10.11
CA LYS A 26 22.45 -14.43 9.25
C LYS A 26 23.06 -14.02 7.91
N PHE A 27 23.29 -12.72 7.68
CA PHE A 27 23.86 -12.25 6.41
C PHE A 27 25.25 -12.85 6.16
N ASP A 28 26.03 -13.07 7.22
CA ASP A 28 27.35 -13.69 7.13
C ASP A 28 27.26 -15.19 6.79
N GLU A 29 26.18 -15.87 7.19
CA GLU A 29 25.91 -17.27 6.82
C GLU A 29 25.55 -17.40 5.33
N TYR A 30 24.81 -16.43 4.79
CA TYR A 30 24.42 -16.42 3.37
C TYR A 30 25.57 -15.99 2.45
N GLY A 31 26.49 -15.14 2.94
CA GLY A 31 27.77 -14.82 2.30
C GLY A 31 27.66 -14.40 0.84
N CYS A 32 28.19 -15.25 -0.06
CA CYS A 32 28.26 -14.99 -1.50
C CYS A 32 26.96 -15.29 -2.27
N ASN A 33 25.91 -15.76 -1.60
CA ASN A 33 24.62 -16.02 -2.24
C ASN A 33 24.03 -14.71 -2.79
N LEU A 34 23.35 -14.80 -3.92
CA LEU A 34 22.74 -13.64 -4.58
C LEU A 34 21.53 -13.16 -3.76
N ALA A 35 21.64 -11.96 -3.17
CA ALA A 35 20.62 -11.40 -2.29
C ALA A 35 19.57 -10.61 -3.05
N MET A 36 19.98 -9.76 -4.00
CA MET A 36 19.07 -8.85 -4.66
C MET A 36 19.42 -8.62 -6.12
N VAL A 37 18.38 -8.51 -6.96
CA VAL A 37 18.45 -8.25 -8.39
C VAL A 37 17.53 -7.09 -8.72
N ASP A 38 18.08 -6.01 -9.27
CA ASP A 38 17.28 -4.88 -9.76
C ASP A 38 17.09 -4.97 -11.27
N LEU A 39 15.86 -5.25 -11.70
CA LEU A 39 15.58 -5.42 -13.13
C LEU A 39 15.64 -4.11 -13.92
N GLU A 40 15.49 -2.97 -13.25
CA GLU A 40 15.57 -1.66 -13.91
C GLU A 40 17.02 -1.28 -14.22
N SER A 41 17.95 -1.49 -13.27
CA SER A 41 19.36 -1.14 -13.44
C SER A 41 20.25 -2.30 -13.93
N GLY A 42 19.74 -3.53 -13.91
CA GLY A 42 20.51 -4.75 -14.21
C GLY A 42 21.55 -5.11 -13.16
N ARG A 43 21.60 -4.40 -12.03
CA ARG A 43 22.58 -4.63 -10.97
C ARG A 43 22.18 -5.80 -10.08
N LEU A 44 23.20 -6.48 -9.58
CA LEU A 44 23.13 -7.67 -8.75
C LEU A 44 23.93 -7.40 -7.48
N TRP A 45 23.46 -7.91 -6.34
CA TRP A 45 24.17 -7.84 -5.07
C TRP A 45 24.12 -9.20 -4.38
N ASN A 46 25.28 -9.72 -4.00
CA ASN A 46 25.32 -10.81 -3.01
C ASN A 46 25.07 -10.28 -1.59
N TYR A 47 24.88 -11.17 -0.62
CA TYR A 47 24.58 -10.79 0.77
C TYR A 47 25.70 -9.96 1.42
N SER A 48 26.97 -10.33 1.19
CA SER A 48 28.12 -9.57 1.69
C SER A 48 28.20 -8.16 1.10
N GLU A 49 28.03 -8.03 -0.22
CA GLU A 49 28.00 -6.75 -0.94
C GLU A 49 26.82 -5.90 -0.48
N LEU A 50 25.65 -6.51 -0.29
CA LEU A 50 24.46 -5.80 0.18
C LEU A 50 24.72 -5.17 1.55
N ARG A 51 25.28 -5.93 2.50
CA ARG A 51 25.64 -5.42 3.83
C ARG A 51 26.62 -4.24 3.74
N ILE A 52 27.73 -4.41 3.01
CA ILE A 52 28.74 -3.36 2.81
C ILE A 52 28.14 -2.12 2.15
N CYS A 53 27.27 -2.29 1.14
CA CYS A 53 26.60 -1.17 0.47
C CYS A 53 25.68 -0.43 1.44
N THR A 54 24.95 -1.14 2.30
CA THR A 54 24.08 -0.52 3.29
C THR A 54 24.87 0.23 4.37
N GLU A 55 25.97 -0.34 4.86
CA GLU A 55 26.87 0.30 5.83
C GLU A 55 27.49 1.59 5.25
N ASN A 56 28.02 1.53 4.03
CA ASN A 56 28.55 2.70 3.33
C ASN A 56 27.47 3.77 3.07
N CYS A 57 26.26 3.34 2.72
CA CYS A 57 25.11 4.23 2.56
C CYS A 57 24.73 4.91 3.88
N ALA A 58 24.78 4.19 5.01
CA ALA A 58 24.53 4.73 6.33
C ALA A 58 25.59 5.78 6.72
N GLN A 59 26.87 5.52 6.47
CA GLN A 59 27.93 6.49 6.73
C GLN A 59 27.71 7.81 5.96
N ARG A 60 27.38 7.73 4.67
CA ARG A 60 27.10 8.94 3.85
C ARG A 60 25.85 9.69 4.30
N LEU A 61 24.81 8.97 4.68
CA LEU A 61 23.62 9.58 5.26
C LEU A 61 23.97 10.33 6.55
N GLN A 62 24.84 9.76 7.38
CA GLN A 62 25.34 10.40 8.60
C GLN A 62 26.15 11.68 8.28
N GLU A 63 27.02 11.67 7.27
CA GLU A 63 27.75 12.86 6.79
C GLU A 63 26.82 13.99 6.33
N ILE A 64 25.66 13.64 5.76
CA ILE A 64 24.61 14.60 5.35
C ILE A 64 23.81 15.14 6.55
N GLY A 65 24.02 14.58 7.75
CA GLY A 65 23.33 14.96 9.00
C GLY A 65 22.08 14.12 9.29
N VAL A 66 21.92 12.96 8.64
CA VAL A 66 20.86 12.01 8.98
C VAL A 66 21.29 11.20 10.19
N GLY A 67 20.48 11.19 11.23
CA GLY A 67 20.73 10.40 12.43
C GLY A 67 19.47 10.17 13.23
N GLN A 68 19.64 10.03 14.54
CA GLN A 68 18.54 9.78 15.45
C GLN A 68 17.49 10.89 15.37
N ARG A 69 16.21 10.51 15.30
CA ARG A 69 15.06 11.43 15.18
C ARG A 69 14.96 12.22 13.87
N THR A 70 15.92 12.05 12.94
CA THR A 70 15.80 12.66 11.62
C THR A 70 14.67 12.00 10.84
N ARG A 71 13.85 12.81 10.15
CA ARG A 71 12.77 12.33 9.30
C ARG A 71 13.12 12.53 7.83
N CYS A 72 13.28 11.42 7.13
CA CYS A 72 13.62 11.34 5.73
C CYS A 72 12.40 10.90 4.92
N ALA A 73 12.24 11.38 3.69
CA ALA A 73 11.26 10.89 2.75
C ALA A 73 11.94 10.24 1.54
N LEU A 74 11.40 9.11 1.12
CA LEU A 74 11.80 8.35 -0.04
C LEU A 74 10.68 8.44 -1.08
N ILE A 75 10.92 9.18 -2.17
CA ILE A 75 9.90 9.51 -3.18
C ILE A 75 10.28 8.86 -4.51
N CYS A 76 10.13 7.54 -4.59
CA CYS A 76 10.46 6.78 -5.79
C CYS A 76 9.60 5.52 -5.92
N SER A 77 9.65 4.91 -7.10
CA SER A 77 9.14 3.56 -7.31
C SER A 77 10.03 2.55 -6.56
N VAL A 78 9.58 1.31 -6.43
CA VAL A 78 10.40 0.27 -5.80
C VAL A 78 11.66 0.01 -6.63
N THR A 79 12.83 0.07 -5.99
CA THR A 79 14.15 -0.19 -6.59
C THR A 79 15.07 -0.76 -5.52
N ALA A 80 16.14 -1.46 -5.93
CA ALA A 80 17.13 -1.97 -4.97
C ALA A 80 17.76 -0.85 -4.12
N GLN A 81 18.14 0.27 -4.74
CA GLN A 81 18.69 1.43 -4.04
C GLN A 81 17.73 1.99 -3.00
N ALA A 82 16.43 2.04 -3.31
CA ALA A 82 15.41 2.53 -2.40
C ALA A 82 15.30 1.63 -1.16
N ILE A 83 15.39 0.32 -1.34
CA ILE A 83 15.43 -0.67 -0.25
C ILE A 83 16.71 -0.48 0.59
N ILE A 84 17.87 -0.31 -0.04
CA ILE A 84 19.16 -0.12 0.66
C ILE A 84 19.15 1.17 1.48
N VAL A 85 18.70 2.30 0.91
CA VAL A 85 18.58 3.57 1.63
C VAL A 85 17.60 3.45 2.80
N TYR A 86 16.50 2.70 2.63
CA TYR A 86 15.58 2.45 3.73
C TYR A 86 16.28 1.73 4.89
N ILE A 87 17.02 0.64 4.61
CA ILE A 87 17.73 -0.12 5.64
C ILE A 87 18.83 0.75 6.27
N ALA A 88 19.58 1.52 5.49
CA ALA A 88 20.62 2.42 5.98
C ALA A 88 20.07 3.50 6.91
N CYS A 89 18.93 4.13 6.56
CA CYS A 89 18.25 5.03 7.48
C CYS A 89 17.73 4.29 8.73
N ALA A 90 17.29 3.03 8.60
CA ALA A 90 16.87 2.23 9.73
C ALA A 90 18.03 2.01 10.72
N MET A 91 19.26 1.79 10.23
CA MET A 91 20.49 1.65 11.02
C MET A 91 20.87 2.92 11.80
N LEU A 92 20.61 4.10 11.23
CA LEU A 92 20.94 5.39 11.86
C LEU A 92 19.88 5.90 12.84
N ASP A 93 18.91 5.05 13.21
CA ASP A 93 17.73 5.45 13.95
C ASP A 93 16.90 6.58 13.29
N ALA A 94 17.06 6.78 11.99
CA ALA A 94 16.30 7.74 11.20
C ALA A 94 14.94 7.17 10.78
N THR A 95 13.98 8.05 10.61
CA THR A 95 12.61 7.70 10.27
C THR A 95 12.39 7.84 8.76
N VAL A 96 11.93 6.79 8.07
CA VAL A 96 11.85 6.75 6.60
C VAL A 96 10.42 6.75 6.07
N ILE A 97 9.99 7.88 5.56
CA ILE A 97 8.68 8.06 4.96
C ILE A 97 8.70 7.68 3.48
N SER A 98 8.19 6.50 3.16
CA SER A 98 8.02 6.08 1.77
C SER A 98 6.78 6.72 1.14
N VAL A 99 6.96 7.49 0.07
CA VAL A 99 5.89 8.25 -0.58
C VAL A 99 5.64 7.71 -1.98
N ASN A 100 4.38 7.52 -2.33
CA ASN A 100 4.00 7.12 -3.68
C ASN A 100 4.31 8.26 -4.67
N PRO A 101 5.20 8.05 -5.66
CA PRO A 101 5.62 9.09 -6.60
C PRO A 101 4.51 9.47 -7.59
N SER A 102 3.40 8.73 -7.68
CA SER A 102 2.26 9.03 -8.56
C SER A 102 1.32 10.10 -7.99
N LEU A 103 1.41 10.41 -6.69
CA LEU A 103 0.61 11.47 -6.04
C LEU A 103 0.90 12.86 -6.60
N THR A 104 -0.04 13.78 -6.52
CA THR A 104 0.18 15.17 -6.95
C THR A 104 1.20 15.89 -6.05
N SER A 105 1.85 16.96 -6.55
CA SER A 105 2.83 17.71 -5.74
C SER A 105 2.22 18.28 -4.45
N GLY A 106 0.95 18.68 -4.48
CA GLY A 106 0.24 19.16 -3.30
C GLY A 106 -0.05 18.07 -2.27
N GLU A 107 -0.39 16.85 -2.72
CA GLU A 107 -0.60 15.70 -1.83
C GLU A 107 0.71 15.21 -1.22
N ILE A 108 1.79 15.15 -2.01
CA ILE A 108 3.13 14.83 -1.51
C ILE A 108 3.52 15.86 -0.45
N TRP A 109 3.40 17.16 -0.74
CA TRP A 109 3.70 18.21 0.24
C TRP A 109 2.90 18.03 1.54
N ALA A 110 1.59 17.79 1.45
CA ALA A 110 0.74 17.59 2.62
C ALA A 110 1.18 16.39 3.48
N GLN A 111 1.75 15.33 2.88
CA GLN A 111 2.33 14.21 3.62
C GLN A 111 3.65 14.60 4.29
N LEU A 112 4.55 15.26 3.56
CA LEU A 112 5.86 15.67 4.07
C LEU A 112 5.72 16.66 5.23
N GLU A 113 4.80 17.62 5.11
CA GLU A 113 4.54 18.65 6.12
C GLU A 113 4.00 18.06 7.43
N LYS A 114 2.97 17.21 7.34
CA LYS A 114 2.40 16.52 8.52
C LYS A 114 3.41 15.61 9.19
N SER A 115 4.29 15.02 8.38
CA SER A 115 5.33 14.12 8.86
C SER A 115 6.61 14.84 9.24
N GLN A 116 6.67 16.18 9.17
CA GLN A 116 7.85 16.98 9.55
C GLN A 116 9.13 16.50 8.87
N VAL A 117 9.06 16.16 7.59
CA VAL A 117 10.21 15.67 6.82
C VAL A 117 11.24 16.77 6.63
N VAL A 118 12.50 16.40 6.83
CA VAL A 118 13.66 17.29 6.74
C VAL A 118 14.50 16.98 5.50
N TYR A 119 14.68 15.70 5.18
CA TYR A 119 15.48 15.21 4.06
C TYR A 119 14.60 14.48 3.05
N CYS A 120 14.82 14.69 1.75
CA CYS A 120 14.11 13.98 0.70
C CYS A 120 15.07 13.30 -0.28
N PHE A 121 14.81 12.04 -0.58
CA PHE A 121 15.58 11.19 -1.48
C PHE A 121 14.72 10.73 -2.64
N THR A 122 15.25 10.84 -3.86
CA THR A 122 14.49 10.57 -5.09
C THR A 122 15.38 10.08 -6.22
N LYS A 123 14.78 9.51 -7.27
CA LYS A 123 15.46 9.24 -8.56
C LYS A 123 15.47 10.50 -9.43
N GLU A 124 16.39 10.54 -10.39
CA GLU A 124 16.57 11.66 -11.32
C GLU A 124 15.26 12.00 -12.05
N ASN A 125 14.56 10.98 -12.56
CA ASN A 125 13.28 11.12 -13.27
C ASN A 125 12.14 11.73 -12.40
N LYS A 126 12.28 11.77 -11.07
CA LYS A 126 11.30 12.39 -10.16
C LYS A 126 11.80 13.68 -9.51
N LEU A 127 13.03 14.12 -9.82
CA LEU A 127 13.64 15.31 -9.22
C LEU A 127 12.84 16.59 -9.52
N LEU A 128 12.37 16.76 -10.75
CA LEU A 128 11.56 17.93 -11.14
C LEU A 128 10.27 18.02 -10.32
N LYS A 129 9.61 16.87 -10.09
CA LYS A 129 8.40 16.80 -9.28
C LYS A 129 8.67 17.21 -7.83
N LEU A 130 9.80 16.77 -7.26
CA LEU A 130 10.21 17.16 -5.91
C LEU A 130 10.58 18.64 -5.81
N LYS A 131 11.20 19.23 -6.85
CA LYS A 131 11.40 20.68 -6.93
C LYS A 131 10.06 21.45 -6.88
N ASN A 132 9.01 20.94 -7.54
CA ASN A 132 7.67 21.53 -7.49
C ASN A 132 7.00 21.37 -6.11
N VAL A 133 7.18 20.22 -5.45
CA VAL A 133 6.75 19.99 -4.06
C VAL A 133 7.41 21.01 -3.12
N ARG A 134 8.72 21.22 -3.26
CA ARG A 134 9.47 22.20 -2.46
C ARG A 134 8.99 23.64 -2.69
N ARG A 135 8.70 24.03 -3.94
CA ARG A 135 8.10 25.33 -4.26
C ARG A 135 6.72 25.50 -3.60
N THR A 136 5.89 24.47 -3.66
CA THR A 136 4.56 24.46 -3.04
C THR A 136 4.65 24.65 -1.52
N GLY A 137 5.62 23.99 -0.88
CA GLY A 137 5.85 24.13 0.56
C GLY A 137 6.35 25.51 0.98
N ALA A 138 7.26 26.08 0.20
CA ALA A 138 7.77 27.44 0.43
C ALA A 138 6.66 28.49 0.38
N VAL A 139 5.70 28.35 -0.55
CA VAL A 139 4.55 29.27 -0.68
C VAL A 139 3.54 29.08 0.46
N ARG A 140 3.30 27.85 0.90
CA ARG A 140 2.19 27.53 1.83
C ARG A 140 2.50 27.69 3.31
N SER A 141 3.73 27.43 3.74
CA SER A 141 4.03 27.17 5.17
C SER A 141 5.30 27.83 5.70
N GLY A 142 6.13 28.44 4.84
CA GLY A 142 7.43 28.99 5.21
C GLY A 142 8.49 27.96 5.65
N ARG A 143 8.13 26.69 5.88
CA ARG A 143 9.05 25.61 6.25
C ARG A 143 9.79 25.08 5.03
N ARG A 144 11.11 24.93 5.15
CA ARG A 144 11.99 24.49 4.05
C ARG A 144 12.46 23.05 4.30
N ILE A 145 12.29 22.19 3.30
CA ILE A 145 13.03 20.92 3.18
C ILE A 145 14.52 21.29 3.16
N LEU A 146 15.31 20.77 4.10
CA LEU A 146 16.72 21.15 4.25
C LEU A 146 17.55 20.64 3.07
N SER A 147 17.31 19.40 2.63
CA SER A 147 18.08 18.80 1.55
C SER A 147 17.23 17.90 0.66
N VAL A 148 17.51 17.96 -0.64
CA VAL A 148 17.01 17.06 -1.67
C VAL A 148 18.23 16.43 -2.34
N ARG A 149 18.33 15.11 -2.31
CA ARG A 149 19.45 14.34 -2.87
C ARG A 149 18.94 13.25 -3.80
N LEU A 150 19.75 12.91 -4.79
CA LEU A 150 19.50 11.77 -5.66
C LEU A 150 19.89 10.47 -4.93
N LEU A 151 19.18 9.38 -5.22
CA LEU A 151 19.57 8.06 -4.70
C LEU A 151 20.98 7.67 -5.14
N ASP A 152 21.37 8.02 -6.37
CA ASP A 152 22.73 7.76 -6.88
C ASP A 152 23.81 8.56 -6.18
N GLU A 153 23.52 9.76 -5.65
CA GLU A 153 24.48 10.56 -4.86
C GLU A 153 24.75 9.91 -3.50
N ILE A 154 23.73 9.27 -2.92
CA ILE A 154 23.83 8.61 -1.61
C ILE A 154 24.45 7.22 -1.79
N PHE A 155 24.07 6.53 -2.85
CA PHE A 155 24.50 5.17 -3.15
C PHE A 155 25.87 5.10 -3.83
N GLY A 156 26.21 6.08 -4.67
CA GLY A 156 27.37 6.06 -5.55
C GLY A 156 28.71 6.00 -4.83
N SER A 157 29.67 5.27 -5.41
CA SER A 157 31.06 5.10 -4.92
C SER A 157 31.97 6.32 -5.13
N ALA A 158 31.47 7.39 -5.76
CA ALA A 158 32.27 8.56 -6.06
C ALA A 158 32.44 9.44 -4.82
N LYS A 159 33.66 9.52 -4.28
CA LYS A 159 34.16 10.80 -3.76
C LYS A 159 33.85 11.86 -4.82
N LEU A 160 33.28 13.00 -4.43
CA LEU A 160 33.14 14.17 -5.30
C LEU A 160 34.44 14.35 -6.09
N SER A 161 34.38 14.06 -7.39
CA SER A 161 35.52 14.19 -8.30
C SER A 161 35.73 15.68 -8.56
N ILE A 162 36.80 16.21 -7.97
CA ILE A 162 37.46 17.40 -8.50
C ILE A 162 38.01 17.01 -9.88
N ASN A 163 37.52 17.74 -10.87
CA ASN A 163 38.02 17.96 -12.23
C ASN A 163 38.44 16.74 -13.07
N HIS A 164 37.60 16.47 -14.06
CA HIS A 164 37.96 15.82 -15.30
C HIS A 164 39.13 16.54 -15.97
N GLU A 165 40.22 15.82 -16.21
CA GLU A 165 41.05 16.03 -17.42
C GLU A 165 41.88 14.78 -17.71
N SER A 166 41.69 14.23 -18.92
CA SER A 166 42.63 13.38 -19.68
C SER A 166 42.94 11.98 -19.13
N LEU A 167 43.15 10.89 -19.87
CA LEU A 167 43.19 10.52 -21.29
C LEU A 167 43.14 8.97 -21.30
N VAL A 168 42.49 8.36 -22.29
CA VAL A 168 42.69 6.95 -22.70
C VAL A 168 44.01 6.92 -23.51
N PRO A 169 44.93 5.93 -23.41
CA PRO A 169 44.70 4.64 -24.08
C PRO A 169 45.40 3.35 -23.57
N SER A 170 44.77 2.22 -23.90
CA SER A 170 45.29 0.90 -24.31
C SER A 170 46.60 0.33 -23.72
N GLY A 171 46.57 -0.97 -23.38
CA GLY A 171 47.76 -1.83 -23.49
C GLY A 171 47.99 -2.77 -22.32
N GLN A 172 48.16 -4.05 -22.62
CA GLN A 172 48.50 -5.13 -21.71
C GLN A 172 49.77 -4.83 -20.90
N THR A 173 49.78 -5.14 -19.59
CA THR A 173 50.90 -5.87 -18.97
C THR A 173 50.51 -6.43 -17.61
N GLN A 174 50.84 -7.69 -17.40
CA GLN A 174 50.83 -8.35 -16.10
C GLN A 174 51.94 -7.75 -15.23
N THR A 175 51.61 -7.42 -13.98
CA THR A 175 52.63 -7.38 -12.92
C THR A 175 52.02 -7.77 -11.58
N LYS A 176 52.48 -8.92 -11.08
CA LYS A 176 52.33 -9.35 -9.68
C LYS A 176 52.88 -8.27 -8.77
N LEU A 177 52.10 -7.84 -7.78
CA LEU A 177 52.63 -7.15 -6.60
C LEU A 177 52.05 -7.78 -5.33
N LYS A 178 52.98 -8.11 -4.44
CA LYS A 178 52.86 -8.95 -3.25
C LYS A 178 52.01 -8.29 -2.15
N LEU A 179 51.36 -9.14 -1.36
CA LEU A 179 50.74 -8.82 -0.06
C LEU A 179 51.65 -7.95 0.81
N LYS A 180 51.06 -6.96 1.49
CA LYS A 180 51.41 -6.56 2.86
C LYS A 180 50.21 -5.86 3.53
N ASN A 181 50.01 -6.18 4.81
CA ASN A 181 49.10 -5.60 5.79
C ASN A 181 47.67 -6.18 5.87
N LYS A 182 47.61 -7.43 6.35
CA LYS A 182 46.61 -7.85 7.35
C LYS A 182 46.97 -7.20 8.69
N ARG A 183 45.94 -6.78 9.45
CA ARG A 183 45.93 -6.15 10.79
C ARG A 183 45.97 -4.63 10.81
N GLN A 184 44.78 -4.03 10.69
CA GLN A 184 44.33 -2.84 11.43
C GLN A 184 42.85 -2.59 11.10
N LEU A 185 41.94 -3.28 11.79
CA LEU A 185 40.50 -2.94 11.81
C LEU A 185 39.73 -3.61 12.97
N HIS A 186 40.44 -3.92 14.07
CA HIS A 186 39.86 -4.38 15.33
C HIS A 186 40.52 -3.63 16.49
N GLU A 187 40.30 -2.32 16.60
CA GLU A 187 40.79 -1.55 17.75
C GLU A 187 40.06 -0.21 17.98
N VAL A 188 38.73 -0.16 17.76
CA VAL A 188 37.90 1.01 18.14
C VAL A 188 36.74 0.63 19.08
N PHE A 189 36.62 -0.64 19.47
CA PHE A 189 35.65 -1.08 20.47
C PHE A 189 36.32 -2.00 21.49
N ARG A 190 37.03 -1.43 22.47
CA ARG A 190 37.32 -2.03 23.80
C ARG A 190 38.25 -1.13 24.61
N THR A 191 37.66 -0.36 25.52
CA THR A 191 38.18 0.24 26.78
C THR A 191 37.14 1.33 27.13
N ASP A 192 36.34 1.24 28.19
CA ASP A 192 36.76 1.12 29.59
C ASP A 192 35.82 0.25 30.43
N LEU A 193 36.39 -0.74 31.09
CA LEU A 193 35.83 -1.43 32.25
C LEU A 193 37.03 -1.85 33.10
N SER A 194 37.46 -0.97 34.00
CA SER A 194 38.38 -1.31 35.08
C SER A 194 37.78 -0.82 36.39
N LEU A 195 37.36 -1.79 37.18
CA LEU A 195 36.98 -1.70 38.58
C LEU A 195 38.11 -1.06 39.39
N SER A 196 37.76 -0.14 40.28
CA SER A 196 38.56 0.22 41.44
C SER A 196 37.74 -0.08 42.69
N GLU A 197 38.19 -1.07 43.44
CA GLU A 197 37.74 -1.39 44.80
C GLU A 197 38.04 -0.21 45.73
N ARG A 198 37.04 0.23 46.48
CA ARG A 198 37.22 0.82 47.81
C ARG A 198 36.09 0.35 48.72
N SER A 199 36.50 -0.33 49.78
CA SER A 199 35.76 -0.62 50.99
C SER A 199 35.30 0.67 51.66
N ASP A 200 34.07 0.69 52.18
CA ASP A 200 33.78 1.13 53.54
C ASP A 200 32.45 0.53 53.98
N GLN A 201 32.46 0.02 55.21
CA GLN A 201 31.34 -0.56 55.94
C GLN A 201 30.48 0.56 56.50
N ASP A 202 29.15 0.41 56.43
CA ASP A 202 28.28 0.90 57.51
C ASP A 202 26.92 0.16 57.45
N GLU A 203 26.61 -0.51 58.56
CA GLU A 203 25.35 -1.18 58.84
C GLU A 203 24.29 -0.15 59.27
N GLY A 204 23.06 -0.30 58.78
CA GLY A 204 21.90 0.43 59.26
C GLY A 204 20.60 -0.18 58.74
N GLN A 205 19.90 -0.92 59.61
CA GLN A 205 18.52 -1.38 59.41
C GLN A 205 17.56 -0.18 59.19
N ILE A 206 16.50 -0.35 58.37
CA ILE A 206 15.13 0.17 58.58
C ILE A 206 14.19 -0.25 57.41
N THR A 207 13.20 -1.08 57.77
CA THR A 207 11.80 -1.25 57.33
C THR A 207 11.35 -1.32 55.85
N ASP A 208 10.49 -2.32 55.61
CA ASP A 208 9.55 -2.48 54.50
C ASP A 208 8.92 -1.18 53.98
N SER A 209 9.02 -0.96 52.67
CA SER A 209 7.98 -0.30 51.88
C SER A 209 8.15 -0.64 50.39
N GLU A 210 7.05 -1.04 49.74
CA GLU A 210 6.98 -1.33 48.31
C GLU A 210 7.49 -0.17 47.44
N PRO A 211 8.22 -0.42 46.33
CA PRO A 211 8.42 0.60 45.32
C PRO A 211 7.30 0.50 44.28
N ASN A 212 6.20 1.20 44.56
CA ASN A 212 5.33 1.71 43.52
C ASN A 212 6.08 2.87 42.83
N SER A 213 6.84 2.58 41.77
CA SER A 213 7.57 3.61 41.01
C SER A 213 7.30 3.48 39.51
N VAL A 214 6.26 4.20 39.07
CA VAL A 214 6.34 5.24 38.05
C VAL A 214 7.21 4.91 36.80
N LEU A 215 6.50 4.65 35.71
CA LEU A 215 6.88 4.98 34.32
C LEU A 215 8.26 4.45 33.85
N ALA A 216 8.27 3.19 33.40
CA ALA A 216 9.22 2.73 32.38
C ALA A 216 8.95 3.44 31.03
N ALA A 217 9.28 4.74 30.98
CA ALA A 217 9.17 5.61 29.83
C ALA A 217 10.55 5.83 29.22
N SER A 218 11.07 4.85 28.47
CA SER A 218 12.25 5.08 27.61
C SER A 218 12.47 4.01 26.52
N PHE A 219 11.48 3.71 25.68
CA PHE A 219 11.72 2.91 24.47
C PHE A 219 11.06 3.56 23.24
N GLN A 220 11.59 4.71 22.83
CA GLN A 220 11.21 5.39 21.59
C GLN A 220 12.27 5.14 20.50
N LYS A 221 11.99 4.23 19.55
CA LYS A 221 12.80 4.07 18.32
C LYS A 221 11.90 3.72 17.11
N THR A 222 11.42 4.77 16.42
CA THR A 222 10.34 4.71 15.40
C THR A 222 10.88 4.55 13.96
N ALA A 223 10.26 3.69 13.14
CA ALA A 223 10.48 3.58 11.68
C ALA A 223 9.16 3.80 10.92
N ILE A 224 8.81 5.05 10.66
CA ILE A 224 7.49 5.43 10.11
C ILE A 224 7.28 4.86 8.72
N HIS A 225 6.29 3.99 8.52
CA HIS A 225 5.87 3.58 7.19
C HIS A 225 4.55 4.22 6.76
N LEU A 226 4.61 5.13 5.78
CA LEU A 226 3.41 5.79 5.28
C LEU A 226 2.76 4.99 4.15
N THR A 227 1.52 4.54 4.34
CA THR A 227 0.53 4.57 3.25
C THR A 227 -0.90 4.56 3.77
N LYS A 228 -1.64 5.64 3.49
CA LYS A 228 -3.02 5.50 2.97
C LYS A 228 -3.45 6.70 2.16
N THR A 229 -4.04 6.38 1.00
CA THR A 229 -4.86 7.24 0.14
C THR A 229 -6.26 7.39 0.76
N ALA A 230 -6.57 8.59 1.23
CA ALA A 230 -7.92 9.11 1.38
C ALA A 230 -7.91 10.55 0.83
N LYS A 231 -9.09 11.20 0.67
CA LYS A 231 -9.21 12.61 0.21
C LYS A 231 -8.24 13.57 0.92
N PHE A 232 -7.78 13.22 2.12
CA PHE A 232 -6.58 13.79 2.76
C PHE A 232 -5.67 12.66 3.28
N PRO A 233 -4.46 12.46 2.74
CA PRO A 233 -3.54 11.48 3.28
C PRO A 233 -3.15 11.87 4.71
N ARG A 234 -3.29 10.92 5.64
CA ARG A 234 -2.80 11.04 7.02
C ARG A 234 -1.61 10.09 7.16
N PRO A 235 -0.45 10.58 7.63
CA PRO A 235 0.66 9.70 7.90
C PRO A 235 0.30 8.67 8.97
N THR A 236 0.87 7.48 8.89
CA THR A 236 0.76 6.42 9.89
C THR A 236 2.18 5.98 10.21
N GLU A 237 2.48 5.90 11.49
CA GLU A 237 3.79 5.50 11.99
C GLU A 237 3.74 4.02 12.35
N VAL A 238 4.83 3.32 12.06
CA VAL A 238 5.07 1.94 12.46
C VAL A 238 6.33 1.99 13.32
N SER A 239 6.35 1.28 14.44
CA SER A 239 7.58 1.24 15.24
C SER A 239 8.56 0.22 14.66
N ARG A 240 9.87 0.41 14.89
CA ARG A 240 10.87 -0.61 14.49
C ARG A 240 10.55 -1.95 15.14
N HIS A 241 10.10 -1.89 16.37
CA HIS A 241 9.68 -3.01 17.18
C HIS A 241 8.51 -3.76 16.53
N SER A 242 7.49 -3.04 16.07
CA SER A 242 6.38 -3.61 15.29
C SER A 242 6.88 -4.34 14.04
N LEU A 243 7.79 -3.72 13.29
CA LEU A 243 8.35 -4.30 12.06
C LEU A 243 9.17 -5.55 12.34
N LEU A 244 10.03 -5.52 13.37
CA LEU A 244 10.82 -6.67 13.82
C LEU A 244 9.91 -7.84 14.22
N HIS A 245 8.89 -7.58 15.03
CA HIS A 245 7.93 -8.61 15.43
C HIS A 245 7.17 -9.18 14.23
N ASN A 246 6.79 -8.33 13.28
CA ASN A 246 6.10 -8.82 12.10
C ASN A 246 6.98 -9.74 11.25
N LEU A 247 8.28 -9.43 11.12
CA LEU A 247 9.24 -10.30 10.44
C LEU A 247 9.48 -11.60 11.21
N GLN A 248 9.53 -11.58 12.54
CA GLN A 248 9.65 -12.79 13.36
C GLN A 248 8.43 -13.70 13.21
N GLN A 249 7.24 -13.12 13.30
CA GLN A 249 5.97 -13.84 13.11
C GLN A 249 5.90 -14.51 11.75
N LEU A 250 6.26 -13.79 10.68
CA LEU A 250 6.25 -14.30 9.32
C LEU A 250 7.36 -15.32 9.04
N SER A 251 8.44 -15.29 9.82
CA SER A 251 9.51 -16.29 9.75
C SER A 251 9.15 -17.60 10.48
N CYS A 252 7.94 -17.70 11.04
CA CYS A 252 7.45 -18.94 11.62
C CYS A 252 7.27 -20.02 10.51
N PRO A 253 7.80 -21.24 10.68
CA PRO A 253 7.75 -22.28 9.66
C PRO A 253 6.34 -22.63 9.16
N ILE A 254 5.30 -22.46 9.99
CA ILE A 254 3.91 -22.71 9.60
C ILE A 254 3.45 -21.87 8.41
N PHE A 255 3.99 -20.66 8.25
CA PHE A 255 3.64 -19.78 7.15
C PHE A 255 4.50 -20.00 5.90
N GLY A 256 5.46 -20.94 5.95
CA GLY A 256 6.38 -21.23 4.85
C GLY A 256 7.15 -19.98 4.41
N PRO A 257 8.00 -19.41 5.29
CA PRO A 257 8.82 -18.27 4.89
C PRO A 257 9.76 -18.65 3.73
N PRO A 258 10.14 -17.69 2.87
CA PRO A 258 11.13 -17.94 1.83
C PRO A 258 12.41 -18.53 2.40
N SER A 259 13.08 -19.39 1.62
CA SER A 259 14.35 -20.02 1.96
C SER A 259 15.49 -19.54 1.06
N VAL A 260 16.71 -19.98 1.33
CA VAL A 260 17.91 -19.67 0.52
C VAL A 260 17.79 -20.10 -0.95
N ASP A 261 16.95 -21.11 -1.25
CA ASP A 261 16.72 -21.61 -2.60
C ASP A 261 15.63 -20.84 -3.35
N ASP A 262 14.94 -19.92 -2.67
CA ASP A 262 13.80 -19.21 -3.25
C ASP A 262 14.21 -17.92 -3.98
N LYS A 263 13.52 -17.71 -5.11
CA LYS A 263 13.57 -16.48 -5.90
C LYS A 263 12.27 -15.74 -5.70
N CYS A 264 12.31 -14.73 -4.84
CA CYS A 264 11.17 -13.89 -4.48
C CYS A 264 11.03 -12.71 -5.44
N LEU A 265 9.92 -12.65 -6.18
CA LEU A 265 9.58 -11.47 -6.97
C LEU A 265 8.79 -10.47 -6.13
N LEU A 266 9.31 -9.24 -6.04
CA LEU A 266 8.62 -8.08 -5.49
C LEU A 266 8.06 -7.23 -6.64
N ALA A 267 6.82 -7.50 -7.02
CA ALA A 267 6.04 -6.70 -7.99
C ALA A 267 5.07 -5.71 -7.29
N THR A 268 5.31 -5.45 -6.00
CA THR A 268 4.56 -4.47 -5.21
C THR A 268 5.45 -3.31 -4.79
N ASN A 269 4.82 -2.19 -4.43
CA ASN A 269 5.57 -1.01 -4.05
C ASN A 269 5.95 -1.02 -2.57
N ILE A 270 7.21 -0.67 -2.27
CA ILE A 270 7.70 -0.53 -0.89
C ILE A 270 7.02 0.60 -0.12
N HIS A 271 6.38 1.60 -0.76
CA HIS A 271 5.55 2.56 -0.01
C HIS A 271 4.33 1.92 0.65
N HIS A 272 3.92 0.71 0.26
CA HIS A 272 2.93 -0.08 0.98
C HIS A 272 3.59 -1.02 2.00
N ILE A 273 3.01 -1.15 3.20
CA ILE A 273 3.62 -1.96 4.28
C ILE A 273 3.82 -3.42 3.85
N PHE A 274 2.88 -3.96 3.06
CA PHE A 274 3.00 -5.31 2.50
C PHE A 274 4.26 -5.48 1.65
N GLY A 275 4.55 -4.53 0.74
CA GLY A 275 5.74 -4.61 -0.12
C GLY A 275 7.04 -4.44 0.65
N LEU A 276 7.07 -3.58 1.68
CA LEU A 276 8.23 -3.42 2.54
C LEU A 276 8.51 -4.69 3.36
N VAL A 277 7.49 -5.19 4.08
CA VAL A 277 7.62 -6.35 4.97
C VAL A 277 8.02 -7.60 4.18
N THR A 278 7.42 -7.83 3.01
CA THR A 278 7.75 -8.99 2.17
C THR A 278 9.14 -8.91 1.55
N ALA A 279 9.62 -7.71 1.18
CA ALA A 279 11.00 -7.51 0.75
C ALA A 279 12.00 -7.87 1.86
N PHE A 280 11.74 -7.39 3.08
CA PHE A 280 12.60 -7.68 4.23
C PHE A 280 12.52 -9.13 4.67
N LEU A 281 11.34 -9.76 4.57
CA LEU A 281 11.16 -11.17 4.88
C LEU A 281 12.00 -12.07 3.97
N ALA A 282 12.04 -11.76 2.66
CA ALA A 282 12.86 -12.50 1.70
C ALA A 282 14.35 -12.40 2.04
N LEU A 283 14.86 -11.17 2.23
CA LEU A 283 16.27 -10.94 2.54
C LEU A 283 16.68 -11.53 3.90
N LYS A 284 15.84 -11.38 4.93
CA LYS A 284 16.10 -11.93 6.27
C LYS A 284 16.28 -13.45 6.26
N ASN A 285 15.53 -14.16 5.42
CA ASN A 285 15.57 -15.62 5.33
C ASN A 285 16.51 -16.16 4.23
N GLY A 286 17.34 -15.29 3.64
CA GLY A 286 18.39 -15.72 2.71
C GLY A 286 17.94 -15.89 1.26
N ALA A 287 16.67 -15.60 0.94
CA ALA A 287 16.12 -15.73 -0.41
C ALA A 287 16.67 -14.66 -1.36
N GLN A 288 16.67 -14.96 -2.66
CA GLN A 288 17.00 -13.98 -3.70
C GLN A 288 15.80 -13.05 -3.96
N LEU A 289 15.95 -11.74 -3.73
CA LEU A 289 14.92 -10.75 -4.00
C LEU A 289 15.06 -10.12 -5.39
N ILE A 290 14.12 -10.40 -6.28
CA ILE A 290 14.02 -9.79 -7.61
C ILE A 290 13.07 -8.59 -7.53
N VAL A 291 13.60 -7.41 -7.83
CA VAL A 291 12.90 -6.13 -7.69
C VAL A 291 12.54 -5.57 -9.06
N THR A 292 11.26 -5.18 -9.22
CA THR A 292 10.78 -4.53 -10.44
C THR A 292 9.78 -3.41 -10.14
N PRO A 293 9.86 -2.26 -10.82
CA PRO A 293 8.79 -1.26 -10.75
C PRO A 293 7.53 -1.68 -11.54
N GLU A 294 7.63 -2.72 -12.37
CA GLU A 294 6.53 -3.17 -13.23
C GLU A 294 5.42 -3.84 -12.44
N GLN A 295 4.20 -3.36 -12.66
CA GLN A 295 2.99 -3.89 -12.03
C GLN A 295 1.96 -4.41 -13.04
N ASN A 296 2.26 -4.29 -14.34
CA ASN A 296 1.41 -4.84 -15.39
C ASN A 296 1.47 -6.38 -15.33
N PRO A 297 0.33 -7.07 -15.18
CA PRO A 297 0.35 -8.52 -15.01
C PRO A 297 1.06 -9.30 -16.12
N ARG A 298 0.97 -8.86 -17.39
CA ARG A 298 1.64 -9.54 -18.51
C ARG A 298 3.16 -9.47 -18.37
N GLN A 299 3.69 -8.28 -18.10
CA GLN A 299 5.13 -8.10 -17.88
C GLN A 299 5.62 -8.87 -16.64
N VAL A 300 4.80 -8.91 -15.57
CA VAL A 300 5.13 -9.69 -14.37
C VAL A 300 5.19 -11.19 -14.70
N ILE A 301 4.27 -11.72 -15.50
CA ILE A 301 4.31 -13.11 -16.01
C ILE A 301 5.61 -13.37 -16.79
N ASP A 302 5.99 -12.46 -17.69
CA ASP A 302 7.23 -12.59 -18.47
C ASP A 302 8.47 -12.60 -17.57
N ILE A 303 8.49 -11.75 -16.54
CA ILE A 303 9.57 -11.71 -15.54
C ILE A 303 9.63 -13.04 -14.77
N ILE A 304 8.49 -13.59 -14.34
CA ILE A 304 8.43 -14.87 -13.64
C ILE A 304 9.03 -15.99 -14.49
N LYS A 305 8.65 -16.07 -15.78
CA LYS A 305 9.18 -17.04 -16.73
C LYS A 305 10.69 -16.88 -16.92
N LYS A 306 11.14 -15.65 -17.20
CA LYS A 306 12.54 -15.34 -17.51
C LYS A 306 13.47 -15.63 -16.32
N TRP A 307 13.06 -15.25 -15.11
CA TRP A 307 13.90 -15.36 -13.92
C TRP A 307 13.67 -16.64 -13.10
N LYS A 308 12.72 -17.48 -13.53
CA LYS A 308 12.32 -18.72 -12.83
C LYS A 308 11.96 -18.43 -11.37
N VAL A 309 11.10 -17.44 -11.15
CA VAL A 309 10.65 -17.00 -9.82
C VAL A 309 9.92 -18.15 -9.12
N THR A 310 10.17 -18.35 -7.82
CA THR A 310 9.53 -19.40 -7.00
C THR A 310 8.43 -18.87 -6.09
N VAL A 311 8.59 -17.64 -5.58
CA VAL A 311 7.61 -16.97 -4.72
C VAL A 311 7.32 -15.59 -5.29
N ALA A 312 6.05 -15.23 -5.46
CA ALA A 312 5.68 -13.89 -5.94
C ALA A 312 4.79 -13.15 -4.93
N TYR A 313 5.21 -11.92 -4.60
CA TYR A 313 4.40 -10.97 -3.84
C TYR A 313 3.73 -10.01 -4.82
N VAL A 314 2.41 -10.12 -4.96
CA VAL A 314 1.64 -9.42 -6.00
C VAL A 314 0.40 -8.75 -5.45
N ILE A 315 -0.11 -7.76 -6.19
CA ILE A 315 -1.39 -7.11 -5.88
C ILE A 315 -2.57 -7.86 -6.53
N PRO A 316 -3.81 -7.73 -6.00
CA PRO A 316 -4.98 -8.50 -6.44
C PRO A 316 -5.27 -8.49 -7.95
N ILE A 317 -4.98 -7.40 -8.66
CA ILE A 317 -5.19 -7.31 -10.11
C ILE A 317 -4.41 -8.38 -10.89
N PHE A 318 -3.25 -8.81 -10.38
CA PHE A 318 -2.48 -9.90 -10.98
C PHE A 318 -3.26 -11.22 -10.93
N ILE A 319 -3.88 -11.52 -9.80
CA ILE A 319 -4.70 -12.72 -9.60
C ILE A 319 -5.91 -12.73 -10.54
N HIS A 320 -6.62 -11.60 -10.64
CA HIS A 320 -7.75 -11.46 -11.56
C HIS A 320 -7.35 -11.63 -13.04
N GLN A 321 -6.19 -11.10 -13.43
CA GLN A 321 -5.73 -11.29 -14.80
C GLN A 321 -5.39 -12.77 -15.08
N CYS A 322 -4.65 -13.41 -14.17
CA CYS A 322 -4.28 -14.82 -14.30
C CYS A 322 -5.52 -15.74 -14.28
N SER A 323 -6.55 -15.39 -13.50
CA SER A 323 -7.82 -16.13 -13.49
C SER A 323 -8.66 -15.96 -14.76
N LYS A 324 -8.32 -15.01 -15.64
CA LYS A 324 -9.00 -14.76 -16.93
C LYS A 324 -8.18 -15.22 -18.14
N ASP A 325 -6.86 -15.27 -18.03
CA ASP A 325 -5.98 -15.79 -19.08
C ASP A 325 -5.94 -17.33 -19.12
N ILE A 326 -6.55 -17.93 -20.16
CA ILE A 326 -6.62 -19.39 -20.34
C ILE A 326 -5.30 -19.95 -20.88
N SER A 327 -4.47 -19.13 -21.55
CA SER A 327 -3.19 -19.58 -22.12
C SER A 327 -2.23 -20.10 -21.05
N LEU A 328 -2.38 -19.59 -19.82
CA LEU A 328 -1.59 -19.99 -18.65
C LEU A 328 -1.78 -21.46 -18.25
N GLU A 329 -2.87 -22.12 -18.63
CA GLU A 329 -3.03 -23.56 -18.36
C GLU A 329 -2.02 -24.41 -19.14
N LYS A 330 -1.67 -23.96 -20.36
CA LYS A 330 -0.69 -24.59 -21.25
C LYS A 330 0.71 -24.11 -20.94
N ASP A 331 0.89 -22.78 -20.91
CA ASP A 331 2.19 -22.12 -20.79
C ASP A 331 2.62 -21.88 -19.34
N GLY A 332 2.11 -22.69 -18.40
CA GLY A 332 2.13 -22.45 -16.96
C GLY A 332 3.49 -22.02 -16.39
N LEU A 333 3.45 -21.40 -15.21
CA LEU A 333 4.65 -20.87 -14.54
C LEU A 333 5.30 -21.96 -13.69
N GLU A 334 5.97 -22.93 -14.34
CA GLU A 334 6.49 -24.15 -13.67
C GLU A 334 7.40 -23.88 -12.47
N SER A 335 8.17 -22.79 -12.50
CA SER A 335 9.04 -22.43 -11.37
C SER A 335 8.28 -21.89 -10.17
N LEU A 336 7.08 -21.34 -10.38
CA LEU A 336 6.33 -20.58 -9.39
C LEU A 336 5.55 -21.53 -8.49
N LYS A 337 5.91 -21.56 -7.20
CA LYS A 337 5.34 -22.46 -6.20
C LYS A 337 4.28 -21.76 -5.36
N SER A 338 4.56 -20.52 -4.95
CA SER A 338 3.73 -19.76 -4.01
C SER A 338 3.45 -18.34 -4.49
N ILE A 339 2.21 -17.90 -4.31
CA ILE A 339 1.83 -16.51 -4.43
C ILE A 339 1.17 -16.03 -3.14
N VAL A 340 1.64 -14.89 -2.64
CA VAL A 340 0.97 -14.17 -1.54
C VAL A 340 0.48 -12.84 -2.06
N THR A 341 -0.80 -12.55 -1.83
CA THR A 341 -1.43 -11.29 -2.24
C THR A 341 -2.07 -10.56 -1.06
N SER A 342 -2.13 -9.23 -1.14
CA SER A 342 -2.71 -8.37 -0.09
C SER A 342 -3.21 -7.06 -0.66
N GLY A 343 -4.09 -6.40 0.08
CA GLY A 343 -4.49 -5.00 -0.14
C GLY A 343 -5.95 -4.80 -0.57
N ALA A 344 -6.60 -5.82 -1.13
CA ALA A 344 -8.03 -5.87 -1.40
C ALA A 344 -8.54 -7.32 -1.35
N PRO A 345 -9.80 -7.55 -0.95
CA PRO A 345 -10.38 -8.88 -0.90
C PRO A 345 -10.54 -9.46 -2.32
N ILE A 346 -10.26 -10.74 -2.48
CA ILE A 346 -10.46 -11.50 -3.71
C ILE A 346 -11.44 -12.64 -3.45
N GLY A 347 -12.41 -12.81 -4.35
CA GLY A 347 -13.38 -13.89 -4.29
C GLY A 347 -12.72 -15.26 -4.47
N GLU A 348 -13.27 -16.26 -3.77
CA GLU A 348 -12.77 -17.63 -3.77
C GLU A 348 -12.73 -18.25 -5.18
N ALA A 349 -13.76 -18.02 -6.00
CA ALA A 349 -13.82 -18.53 -7.37
C ALA A 349 -12.65 -18.03 -8.22
N THR A 350 -12.33 -16.74 -8.15
CA THR A 350 -11.19 -16.12 -8.84
C THR A 350 -9.86 -16.71 -8.36
N MET A 351 -9.72 -16.89 -7.05
CA MET A 351 -8.52 -17.49 -6.45
C MET A 351 -8.33 -18.95 -6.91
N GLN A 352 -9.40 -19.75 -6.91
CA GLN A 352 -9.38 -21.15 -7.36
C GLN A 352 -9.01 -21.24 -8.85
N LEU A 353 -9.61 -20.41 -9.70
CA LEU A 353 -9.28 -20.33 -11.12
C LEU A 353 -7.81 -19.97 -11.33
N CYS A 354 -7.29 -18.98 -10.60
CA CYS A 354 -5.88 -18.60 -10.67
C CYS A 354 -4.96 -19.74 -10.22
N LYS A 355 -5.21 -20.35 -9.05
CA LYS A 355 -4.43 -21.47 -8.49
C LYS A 355 -4.37 -22.63 -9.49
N LYS A 356 -5.52 -22.99 -10.08
CA LYS A 356 -5.62 -24.06 -11.08
C LYS A 356 -4.82 -23.73 -12.35
N ARG A 357 -4.98 -22.54 -12.91
CA ARG A 357 -4.34 -22.15 -14.18
C ARG A 357 -2.83 -22.09 -14.07
N LEU A 358 -2.34 -21.51 -12.97
CA LEU A 358 -0.92 -21.39 -12.70
C LEU A 358 -0.31 -22.68 -12.10
N LYS A 359 -1.13 -23.69 -11.79
CA LYS A 359 -0.73 -24.95 -11.15
C LYS A 359 0.05 -24.71 -9.84
N LEU A 360 -0.39 -23.72 -9.07
CA LEU A 360 0.28 -23.30 -7.84
C LEU A 360 0.09 -24.32 -6.71
N GLN A 361 1.17 -24.59 -5.99
CA GLN A 361 1.13 -25.35 -4.75
C GLN A 361 0.47 -24.52 -3.64
N ASP A 362 0.81 -23.22 -3.59
CA ASP A 362 0.34 -22.31 -2.55
C ASP A 362 -0.17 -20.99 -3.16
N LEU A 363 -1.36 -20.56 -2.73
CA LEU A 363 -1.92 -19.25 -3.08
C LEU A 363 -2.68 -18.72 -1.86
N ARG A 364 -2.23 -17.58 -1.30
CA ARG A 364 -2.77 -17.07 -0.03
C ARG A 364 -3.07 -15.57 -0.08
N GLN A 365 -4.11 -15.18 0.67
CA GLN A 365 -4.44 -13.79 0.94
C GLN A 365 -3.92 -13.40 2.32
N ALA A 366 -3.11 -12.35 2.39
CA ALA A 366 -2.66 -11.76 3.64
C ALA A 366 -3.56 -10.56 3.98
N TYR A 367 -3.97 -10.45 5.24
CA TYR A 367 -4.63 -9.24 5.74
C TYR A 367 -3.60 -8.36 6.43
N SER A 368 -3.48 -7.12 5.97
CA SER A 368 -2.44 -6.20 6.44
C SER A 368 -3.03 -4.84 6.79
N ILE A 369 -2.63 -4.32 7.94
CA ILE A 369 -3.02 -3.00 8.41
C ILE A 369 -1.76 -2.26 8.86
N THR A 370 -1.43 -1.16 8.18
CA THR A 370 -0.28 -0.32 8.54
C THR A 370 -0.34 0.14 10.00
N LYS A 371 -1.53 0.49 10.51
CA LYS A 371 -1.74 0.92 11.90
C LYS A 371 -1.56 -0.19 12.94
N ALA A 372 -1.60 -1.46 12.53
CA ALA A 372 -1.42 -2.62 13.41
C ALA A 372 -0.07 -3.30 13.17
N GLY A 373 0.92 -2.57 12.62
CA GLY A 373 2.30 -3.02 12.54
C GLY A 373 2.69 -3.82 11.29
N GLY A 374 1.75 -4.16 10.40
CA GLY A 374 2.08 -4.90 9.18
C GLY A 374 1.03 -5.94 8.77
N ILE A 375 1.48 -7.16 8.50
CA ILE A 375 0.63 -8.30 8.19
C ILE A 375 0.02 -8.84 9.48
N CYS A 376 -1.31 -8.85 9.60
CA CYS A 376 -2.01 -9.22 10.81
C CYS A 376 -2.51 -10.66 10.80
N SER A 377 -2.81 -11.21 9.62
CA SER A 377 -3.18 -12.61 9.44
C SER A 377 -2.71 -13.14 8.09
N LEU A 378 -2.40 -14.43 8.05
CA LEU A 378 -1.97 -15.18 6.88
C LEU A 378 -2.31 -16.65 7.09
N ALA A 379 -2.70 -17.36 6.03
CA ALA A 379 -2.98 -18.77 6.14
C ALA A 379 -1.67 -19.58 6.27
N PRO A 380 -1.69 -20.72 6.97
CA PRO A 380 -0.59 -21.69 6.89
C PRO A 380 -0.24 -22.01 5.43
N TYR A 381 1.03 -22.32 5.18
CA TYR A 381 1.50 -22.67 3.84
C TYR A 381 0.75 -23.90 3.31
N GLY A 382 0.31 -23.84 2.05
CA GLY A 382 -0.39 -24.95 1.40
C GLY A 382 -1.86 -25.10 1.81
N GLN A 383 -2.41 -24.13 2.55
CA GLN A 383 -3.82 -24.19 2.95
C GLN A 383 -4.77 -24.10 1.75
N GLU A 384 -5.77 -24.99 1.71
CA GLU A 384 -6.73 -25.05 0.60
C GLU A 384 -7.86 -24.00 0.69
N THR A 385 -8.14 -23.46 1.88
CA THR A 385 -9.18 -22.45 2.08
C THR A 385 -8.74 -21.06 1.57
N LEU A 386 -8.94 -20.83 0.27
CA LEU A 386 -8.50 -19.60 -0.42
C LEU A 386 -9.31 -18.34 -0.09
N LYS A 387 -10.54 -18.51 0.42
CA LYS A 387 -11.43 -17.41 0.79
C LYS A 387 -10.96 -16.67 2.04
N SER A 388 -10.32 -17.38 2.97
CA SER A 388 -9.88 -16.80 4.24
C SER A 388 -8.63 -15.95 4.04
N VAL A 389 -8.42 -14.99 4.95
CA VAL A 389 -7.13 -14.32 5.12
C VAL A 389 -6.25 -15.02 6.16
N GLY A 390 -6.56 -16.30 6.43
CA GLY A 390 -5.83 -17.14 7.37
C GLY A 390 -6.15 -16.90 8.84
N ILE A 391 -5.17 -17.23 9.68
CA ILE A 391 -5.22 -17.11 11.14
C ILE A 391 -4.41 -15.89 11.60
N PRO A 392 -4.68 -15.35 12.81
CA PRO A 392 -3.86 -14.27 13.38
C PRO A 392 -2.37 -14.62 13.36
N MET A 393 -1.51 -13.63 13.17
CA MET A 393 -0.07 -13.79 13.43
C MET A 393 0.18 -14.18 14.90
N PRO A 394 1.21 -14.99 15.20
CA PRO A 394 1.56 -15.35 16.58
C PRO A 394 1.67 -14.14 17.50
N GLY A 395 0.98 -14.15 18.64
CA GLY A 395 0.93 -13.02 19.57
C GLY A 395 -0.09 -11.91 19.23
N LEU A 396 -0.81 -11.99 18.11
CA LEU A 396 -1.97 -11.13 17.85
C LEU A 396 -3.26 -11.79 18.34
N ARG A 397 -4.14 -10.97 18.92
CA ARG A 397 -5.50 -11.35 19.33
C ARG A 397 -6.50 -10.65 18.43
N PHE A 398 -7.42 -11.40 17.84
CA PHE A 398 -8.51 -10.89 17.03
C PHE A 398 -9.82 -11.00 17.82
N LYS A 399 -10.68 -10.02 17.62
CA LYS A 399 -12.03 -10.00 18.19
C LYS A 399 -12.98 -9.46 17.14
N VAL A 400 -14.14 -10.08 16.99
CA VAL A 400 -15.21 -9.55 16.14
C VAL A 400 -16.33 -9.08 17.05
N MET A 401 -16.68 -7.81 16.94
CA MET A 401 -17.78 -7.19 17.70
C MET A 401 -18.91 -6.80 16.78
N ASP A 402 -20.13 -6.78 17.31
CA ASP A 402 -21.27 -6.24 16.58
C ASP A 402 -21.01 -4.79 16.15
N PHE A 403 -21.75 -4.30 15.16
CA PHE A 403 -21.56 -2.94 14.67
C PHE A 403 -21.90 -1.86 15.70
N GLY A 404 -22.69 -2.19 16.74
CA GLY A 404 -22.97 -1.33 17.88
C GLY A 404 -21.85 -1.28 18.92
N MET A 405 -20.82 -2.13 18.81
CA MET A 405 -19.72 -2.26 19.76
C MET A 405 -20.16 -2.60 21.19
N LYS A 406 -21.22 -3.40 21.31
CA LYS A 406 -21.81 -3.84 22.58
C LYS A 406 -21.41 -5.28 22.93
N GLU A 407 -21.40 -6.18 21.95
CA GLU A 407 -21.27 -7.61 22.16
C GLU A 407 -20.27 -8.24 21.19
N THR A 408 -19.68 -9.38 21.60
CA THR A 408 -18.82 -10.14 20.70
C THR A 408 -19.62 -11.06 19.80
N CYS A 409 -19.31 -11.06 18.51
CA CYS A 409 -19.92 -11.95 17.54
C CYS A 409 -19.48 -13.40 17.75
N MET A 410 -20.42 -14.32 17.54
CA MET A 410 -20.17 -15.77 17.45
C MET A 410 -19.44 -16.12 16.13
N PRO A 411 -18.88 -17.33 16.00
CA PRO A 411 -18.36 -17.80 14.71
C PRO A 411 -19.40 -17.62 13.59
N ARG A 412 -18.92 -17.23 12.41
CA ARG A 412 -19.70 -16.91 11.19
C ARG A 412 -20.67 -15.74 11.31
N GLN A 413 -20.69 -15.03 12.44
CA GLN A 413 -21.47 -13.82 12.59
C GLN A 413 -20.65 -12.60 12.15
N LEU A 414 -21.23 -11.83 11.23
CA LEU A 414 -20.61 -10.62 10.70
C LEU A 414 -20.54 -9.52 11.77
N GLY A 415 -19.38 -8.89 11.88
CA GLY A 415 -19.18 -7.73 12.74
C GLY A 415 -17.98 -6.90 12.30
N GLN A 416 -17.53 -5.99 13.16
CA GLN A 416 -16.30 -5.25 12.96
C GLN A 416 -15.11 -6.02 13.54
N ILE A 417 -14.02 -6.10 12.77
CA ILE A 417 -12.78 -6.73 13.21
C ILE A 417 -12.01 -5.76 14.10
N LEU A 418 -11.57 -6.27 15.24
CA LEU A 418 -10.73 -5.62 16.21
C LEU A 418 -9.46 -6.45 16.42
N ILE A 419 -8.32 -5.79 16.59
CA ILE A 419 -7.02 -6.45 16.77
C ILE A 419 -6.36 -5.89 18.01
N HIS A 420 -5.80 -6.76 18.84
CA HIS A 420 -4.97 -6.38 19.97
C HIS A 420 -3.60 -7.08 19.87
N HIS A 421 -2.55 -6.34 20.20
CA HIS A 421 -1.20 -6.84 20.35
C HIS A 421 -0.36 -5.85 21.15
N SER A 422 0.61 -6.35 21.92
CA SER A 422 1.47 -5.58 22.84
C SER A 422 2.27 -4.46 22.16
N HIS A 423 2.48 -4.55 20.85
CA HIS A 423 3.30 -3.61 20.08
C HIS A 423 2.49 -2.79 19.08
N ILE A 424 1.15 -2.77 19.16
CA ILE A 424 0.34 -1.82 18.38
C ILE A 424 0.57 -0.42 18.96
N GLU A 425 1.64 0.20 18.52
CA GLU A 425 1.92 1.60 18.79
C GLU A 425 1.13 2.44 17.78
N THR A 426 0.01 2.98 18.23
CA THR A 426 -0.64 4.05 17.48
C THR A 426 0.20 5.32 17.57
N PRO A 427 0.54 5.97 16.45
CA PRO A 427 1.22 7.25 16.49
C PRO A 427 0.45 8.26 17.34
N ALA A 428 1.15 8.86 18.29
CA ALA A 428 0.72 10.03 19.06
C ALA A 428 0.59 11.26 18.14
N HIS A 429 -0.32 11.23 17.17
CA HIS A 429 -0.62 12.39 16.35
C HIS A 429 -1.69 13.25 17.03
N LYS A 430 -1.24 14.23 17.83
CA LYS A 430 -1.87 15.50 18.27
C LYS A 430 -3.34 15.51 18.73
N ASN A 431 -4.05 14.38 18.73
CA ASN A 431 -5.46 14.32 19.07
C ASN A 431 -5.73 13.07 19.93
N PRO A 432 -5.64 13.19 21.26
CA PRO A 432 -5.88 12.09 22.19
C PRO A 432 -7.32 11.54 22.10
N GLU A 433 -8.30 12.34 21.70
CA GLU A 433 -9.67 11.85 21.49
C GLU A 433 -9.76 10.88 20.32
N GLN A 434 -9.08 11.17 19.20
CA GLN A 434 -9.02 10.25 18.05
C GLN A 434 -8.26 8.97 18.37
N LEU A 435 -7.27 9.05 19.26
CA LEU A 435 -6.55 7.90 19.77
C LEU A 435 -7.48 7.03 20.61
N ASN A 436 -8.14 7.60 21.61
CA ASN A 436 -9.07 6.88 22.49
C ASN A 436 -10.25 6.28 21.70
N ALA A 437 -10.79 7.03 20.72
CA ALA A 437 -11.86 6.54 19.86
C ALA A 437 -11.44 5.38 18.94
N ALA A 438 -10.14 5.25 18.63
CA ALA A 438 -9.61 4.16 17.81
C ALA A 438 -9.54 2.82 18.55
N PHE A 439 -9.67 2.82 19.88
CA PHE A 439 -9.69 1.62 20.69
C PHE A 439 -11.08 1.38 21.31
N VAL A 440 -11.36 0.12 21.62
CA VAL A 440 -12.42 -0.31 22.56
C VAL A 440 -11.74 -1.25 23.52
N SER A 441 -11.70 -0.85 24.80
CA SER A 441 -10.85 -1.49 25.80
C SER A 441 -9.39 -1.50 25.30
N GLU A 442 -8.74 -2.66 25.24
CA GLU A 442 -7.39 -2.83 24.71
C GLU A 442 -7.34 -3.01 23.18
N PHE A 443 -8.47 -3.21 22.50
CA PHE A 443 -8.47 -3.60 21.10
C PHE A 443 -8.54 -2.42 20.13
N PHE A 444 -7.68 -2.42 19.12
CA PHE A 444 -7.66 -1.46 18.01
C PHE A 444 -8.78 -1.75 16.99
N LYS A 445 -9.58 -0.74 16.68
CA LYS A 445 -10.61 -0.79 15.63
C LYS A 445 -9.96 -0.71 14.25
N THR A 446 -10.00 -1.81 13.51
CA THR A 446 -9.44 -1.89 12.15
C THR A 446 -10.16 -0.97 11.15
N GLY A 447 -11.47 -0.78 11.37
CA GLY A 447 -12.38 -0.14 10.41
C GLY A 447 -12.81 -1.07 9.27
N ASP A 448 -12.55 -2.38 9.41
CA ASP A 448 -12.94 -3.42 8.47
C ASP A 448 -13.98 -4.35 9.11
N ALA A 449 -14.92 -4.81 8.28
CA ALA A 449 -15.97 -5.75 8.62
C ALA A 449 -15.55 -7.17 8.21
N GLY A 450 -15.88 -8.14 9.03
CA GLY A 450 -15.58 -9.53 8.78
C GLY A 450 -16.16 -10.46 9.85
N TYR A 451 -15.82 -11.72 9.72
CA TYR A 451 -16.17 -12.77 10.68
C TYR A 451 -15.01 -13.75 10.79
N TYR A 452 -15.13 -14.69 11.72
CA TYR A 452 -14.22 -15.81 11.86
C TYR A 452 -15.02 -17.11 11.86
N ASP A 453 -14.43 -18.24 11.47
CA ASP A 453 -15.09 -19.54 11.59
C ASP A 453 -14.74 -20.24 12.91
N GLU A 454 -15.28 -21.44 13.08
CA GLU A 454 -15.09 -22.26 14.28
C GLU A 454 -13.63 -22.64 14.50
N MET A 455 -12.81 -22.64 13.44
CA MET A 455 -11.39 -22.97 13.45
C MET A 455 -10.50 -21.72 13.62
N GLY A 456 -11.09 -20.54 13.74
CA GLY A 456 -10.36 -19.28 13.90
C GLY A 456 -9.80 -18.70 12.60
N TYR A 457 -10.21 -19.18 11.43
CA TYR A 457 -9.89 -18.52 10.17
C TYR A 457 -10.69 -17.23 10.04
N ILE A 458 -10.01 -16.17 9.63
CA ILE A 458 -10.59 -14.84 9.50
C ILE A 458 -11.04 -14.61 8.06
N PHE A 459 -12.22 -14.02 7.91
CA PHE A 459 -12.82 -13.66 6.63
C PHE A 459 -13.09 -12.15 6.63
N VAL A 460 -12.28 -11.41 5.89
CA VAL A 460 -12.46 -9.96 5.73
C VAL A 460 -13.43 -9.72 4.58
N VAL A 461 -14.55 -9.09 4.88
CA VAL A 461 -15.59 -8.80 3.88
C VAL A 461 -15.29 -7.47 3.20
N ASN A 462 -15.19 -6.38 3.97
CA ASN A 462 -15.06 -5.03 3.42
C ASN A 462 -14.64 -3.98 4.44
N LYS A 463 -14.43 -2.75 3.97
CA LYS A 463 -14.26 -1.59 4.86
C LYS A 463 -15.59 -1.06 5.35
N MET A 464 -15.68 -0.75 6.63
CA MET A 464 -16.87 -0.15 7.26
C MET A 464 -17.28 1.17 6.59
N LYS A 465 -16.30 1.97 6.14
CA LYS A 465 -16.53 3.25 5.47
C LYS A 465 -17.12 3.13 4.05
N ASP A 466 -17.04 1.95 3.45
CA ASP A 466 -17.48 1.71 2.07
C ASP A 466 -18.91 1.16 2.04
N ILE A 467 -19.53 0.91 3.20
CA ILE A 467 -20.94 0.52 3.33
C ILE A 467 -21.82 1.62 2.74
N ILE A 468 -22.68 1.25 1.80
CA ILE A 468 -23.77 2.08 1.32
C ILE A 468 -24.89 1.95 2.34
N ARG A 469 -25.19 3.06 3.03
CA ARG A 469 -26.30 3.17 3.97
C ARG A 469 -27.48 3.79 3.25
N CYS A 470 -28.53 3.02 3.04
CA CYS A 470 -29.75 3.48 2.43
C CYS A 470 -30.91 3.18 3.37
N LYS A 471 -31.40 4.24 4.04
CA LYS A 471 -32.39 4.11 5.13
C LYS A 471 -31.88 3.10 6.19
N ASP A 472 -32.67 2.07 6.48
CA ASP A 472 -32.36 1.06 7.51
C ASP A 472 -31.56 -0.14 6.96
N LEU A 473 -31.25 -0.16 5.66
CA LEU A 473 -30.55 -1.25 5.01
C LEU A 473 -29.08 -0.87 4.74
N LEU A 474 -28.20 -1.83 5.04
CA LEU A 474 -26.78 -1.77 4.74
C LEU A 474 -26.50 -2.64 3.51
N LEU A 475 -25.71 -2.10 2.60
CA LEU A 475 -25.25 -2.84 1.43
C LEU A 475 -23.77 -2.59 1.23
N TRP A 476 -23.03 -3.67 1.09
CA TRP A 476 -21.64 -3.61 0.73
C TRP A 476 -21.49 -3.59 -0.79
N PRO A 477 -20.78 -2.59 -1.35
CA PRO A 477 -20.50 -2.56 -2.77
C PRO A 477 -19.86 -3.84 -3.30
N SER A 478 -18.90 -4.42 -2.56
CA SER A 478 -18.17 -5.58 -3.07
C SER A 478 -19.02 -6.85 -3.18
N GLU A 479 -20.10 -6.99 -2.40
CA GLU A 479 -21.03 -8.12 -2.54
C GLU A 479 -21.72 -8.06 -3.91
N VAL A 480 -22.13 -6.86 -4.30
CA VAL A 480 -22.74 -6.58 -5.60
C VAL A 480 -21.70 -6.71 -6.71
N GLU A 481 -20.49 -6.17 -6.53
CA GLU A 481 -19.40 -6.29 -7.49
C GLU A 481 -19.01 -7.75 -7.72
N SER A 482 -18.91 -8.57 -6.67
CA SER A 482 -18.61 -10.00 -6.79
C SER A 482 -19.70 -10.73 -7.55
N ALA A 483 -20.97 -10.47 -7.21
CA ALA A 483 -22.09 -11.07 -7.93
C ALA A 483 -22.06 -10.70 -9.42
N LEU A 484 -21.80 -9.43 -9.74
CA LEU A 484 -21.65 -8.94 -11.12
C LEU A 484 -20.45 -9.58 -11.83
N HIS A 485 -19.30 -9.71 -11.18
CA HIS A 485 -18.09 -10.27 -11.79
C HIS A 485 -18.24 -11.76 -12.14
N ASP A 486 -19.08 -12.50 -11.42
CA ASP A 486 -19.41 -13.89 -11.75
C ASP A 486 -20.24 -14.03 -13.04
N HIS A 487 -20.84 -12.94 -13.54
CA HIS A 487 -21.67 -12.98 -14.73
C HIS A 487 -20.80 -13.01 -16.01
N PRO A 488 -20.98 -13.98 -16.92
CA PRO A 488 -20.10 -14.13 -18.11
C PRO A 488 -20.13 -12.94 -19.06
N GLY A 489 -21.22 -12.16 -19.04
CA GLY A 489 -21.37 -10.95 -19.84
C GLY A 489 -20.72 -9.68 -19.26
N ILE A 490 -19.95 -9.78 -18.18
CA ILE A 490 -19.33 -8.62 -17.51
C ILE A 490 -17.80 -8.73 -17.53
N ASP A 491 -17.14 -7.72 -18.06
CA ASP A 491 -15.67 -7.64 -18.08
C ASP A 491 -15.10 -6.95 -16.85
N ASP A 492 -15.69 -5.82 -16.46
CA ASP A 492 -15.31 -5.06 -15.27
C ASP A 492 -16.55 -4.38 -14.66
N CYS A 493 -16.53 -4.12 -13.36
CA CYS A 493 -17.61 -3.42 -12.68
C CYS A 493 -17.14 -2.69 -11.42
N THR A 494 -17.90 -1.69 -11.01
CA THR A 494 -17.77 -1.09 -9.68
C THR A 494 -19.10 -0.55 -9.16
N VAL A 495 -19.30 -0.59 -7.85
CA VAL A 495 -20.54 -0.17 -7.18
C VAL A 495 -20.25 0.97 -6.21
N VAL A 496 -21.08 2.00 -6.25
CA VAL A 496 -20.95 3.18 -5.39
C VAL A 496 -22.32 3.65 -4.94
N GLY A 497 -22.39 4.20 -3.72
CA GLY A 497 -23.60 4.87 -3.25
C GLY A 497 -23.73 6.24 -3.89
N LYS A 498 -24.89 6.53 -4.49
CA LYS A 498 -25.19 7.83 -5.10
C LYS A 498 -26.44 8.43 -4.52
N TRP A 499 -26.39 9.73 -4.26
CA TRP A 499 -27.57 10.46 -3.83
C TRP A 499 -28.57 10.53 -4.97
N GLU A 500 -29.79 10.07 -4.72
CA GLU A 500 -30.91 10.17 -5.64
C GLU A 500 -31.97 11.10 -5.05
N TYR A 501 -32.27 12.16 -5.80
CA TYR A 501 -33.17 13.21 -5.35
C TYR A 501 -34.62 12.74 -5.20
N LEU A 502 -35.06 11.78 -6.02
CA LEU A 502 -36.43 11.26 -5.98
C LEU A 502 -36.70 10.43 -4.72
N SER A 503 -35.76 9.57 -4.34
CA SER A 503 -35.86 8.71 -3.15
C SER A 503 -35.39 9.41 -1.87
N GLY A 504 -34.76 10.59 -2.00
CA GLY A 504 -34.25 11.38 -0.87
C GLY A 504 -33.14 10.68 -0.10
N THR A 505 -32.47 9.69 -0.71
CA THR A 505 -31.50 8.84 -0.03
C THR A 505 -30.36 8.41 -0.95
N VAL A 506 -29.37 7.72 -0.39
CA VAL A 506 -28.26 7.15 -1.17
C VAL A 506 -28.68 5.79 -1.69
N VAL A 507 -28.76 5.63 -3.01
CA VAL A 507 -29.05 4.35 -3.67
C VAL A 507 -27.76 3.70 -4.20
N PRO A 508 -27.67 2.37 -4.23
CA PRO A 508 -26.53 1.68 -4.79
C PRO A 508 -26.55 1.73 -6.32
N THR A 509 -25.48 2.25 -6.89
CA THR A 509 -25.31 2.38 -8.34
C THR A 509 -24.11 1.56 -8.80
N ALA A 510 -24.36 0.59 -9.69
CA ALA A 510 -23.35 -0.20 -10.36
C ALA A 510 -22.98 0.41 -11.73
N PHE A 511 -21.69 0.58 -11.98
CA PHE A 511 -21.12 0.86 -13.29
C PHE A 511 -20.51 -0.43 -13.83
N VAL A 512 -20.90 -0.82 -15.05
CA VAL A 512 -20.60 -2.12 -15.63
C VAL A 512 -20.01 -1.95 -17.03
N VAL A 513 -18.89 -2.61 -17.29
CA VAL A 513 -18.31 -2.80 -18.62
C VAL A 513 -18.79 -4.14 -19.14
N ARG A 514 -19.53 -4.12 -20.25
CA ARG A 514 -20.03 -5.35 -20.89
C ARG A 514 -18.89 -6.07 -21.59
N ASN A 515 -18.95 -7.39 -21.54
CA ASN A 515 -18.12 -8.22 -22.40
C ASN A 515 -18.52 -8.02 -23.88
N GLU A 516 -17.52 -7.97 -24.76
CA GLU A 516 -17.72 -7.78 -26.20
C GLU A 516 -18.64 -8.83 -26.83
N LEU A 517 -18.65 -10.06 -26.31
CA LEU A 517 -19.50 -11.15 -26.79
C LEU A 517 -20.95 -11.03 -26.30
N HIS A 518 -21.23 -10.15 -25.33
CA HIS A 518 -22.52 -10.03 -24.64
C HIS A 518 -23.09 -8.61 -24.73
N GLN A 519 -22.95 -7.95 -25.87
CA GLN A 519 -23.40 -6.55 -26.07
C GLN A 519 -24.93 -6.35 -25.93
N GLN A 520 -25.74 -7.41 -26.02
CA GLN A 520 -27.20 -7.34 -25.88
C GLN A 520 -27.69 -7.41 -24.42
N LEU A 521 -26.81 -7.67 -23.45
CA LEU A 521 -27.15 -7.87 -22.04
C LEU A 521 -27.90 -6.65 -21.45
N THR A 522 -29.16 -6.80 -21.07
CA THR A 522 -29.98 -5.67 -20.62
C THR A 522 -29.77 -5.33 -19.13
N ARG A 523 -30.16 -4.11 -18.73
CA ARG A 523 -30.11 -3.71 -17.30
C ARG A 523 -31.03 -4.56 -16.44
N ASN A 524 -32.24 -4.87 -16.94
CA ASN A 524 -33.25 -5.60 -16.19
C ASN A 524 -32.82 -7.04 -15.90
N GLU A 525 -32.17 -7.71 -16.87
CA GLU A 525 -31.58 -9.04 -16.67
C GLU A 525 -30.52 -9.02 -15.58
N LEU A 526 -29.60 -8.04 -15.61
CA LEU A 526 -28.57 -7.91 -14.59
C LEU A 526 -29.14 -7.56 -13.21
N ILE A 527 -30.13 -6.66 -13.13
CA ILE A 527 -30.78 -6.35 -11.85
C ILE A 527 -31.41 -7.60 -11.26
N ARG A 528 -32.12 -8.41 -12.06
CA ARG A 528 -32.70 -9.68 -11.61
C ARG A 528 -31.63 -10.67 -11.16
N TYR A 529 -30.58 -10.85 -11.95
CA TYR A 529 -29.47 -11.74 -11.62
C TYR A 529 -28.78 -11.36 -10.31
N VAL A 530 -28.45 -10.08 -10.14
CA VAL A 530 -27.82 -9.56 -8.92
C VAL A 530 -28.79 -9.66 -7.74
N THR A 531 -30.06 -9.34 -7.91
CA THR A 531 -31.06 -9.40 -6.82
C THR A 531 -31.25 -10.83 -6.32
N ASN A 532 -31.15 -11.84 -7.18
CA ASN A 532 -31.19 -13.24 -6.77
C ASN A 532 -30.01 -13.64 -5.87
N LYS A 533 -28.82 -13.05 -6.09
CA LYS A 533 -27.62 -13.30 -5.27
C LYS A 533 -27.50 -12.37 -4.07
N VAL A 534 -27.91 -11.11 -4.23
CA VAL A 534 -27.81 -10.02 -3.26
C VAL A 534 -29.17 -9.32 -3.14
N PRO A 535 -30.10 -9.86 -2.34
CA PRO A 535 -31.48 -9.34 -2.25
C PRO A 535 -31.55 -7.86 -1.83
N ASN A 536 -30.60 -7.40 -1.02
CA ASN A 536 -30.53 -6.00 -0.59
C ASN A 536 -30.30 -5.04 -1.77
N PHE A 537 -29.62 -5.44 -2.84
CA PHE A 537 -29.47 -4.59 -4.02
C PHE A 537 -30.82 -4.29 -4.69
N GLY A 538 -31.68 -5.30 -4.82
CA GLY A 538 -33.03 -5.12 -5.35
C GLY A 538 -33.94 -4.31 -4.42
N LYS A 539 -33.92 -4.60 -3.12
CA LYS A 539 -34.68 -3.83 -2.11
C LYS A 539 -34.31 -2.35 -2.09
N LEU A 540 -33.06 -2.04 -2.43
CA LEU A 540 -32.53 -0.69 -2.49
C LEU A 540 -32.72 0.00 -3.84
N HIS A 541 -33.50 -0.59 -4.75
CA HIS A 541 -33.73 -0.07 -6.11
C HIS A 541 -32.41 0.20 -6.84
N GLY A 542 -31.46 -0.74 -6.74
CA GLY A 542 -30.13 -0.59 -7.29
C GLY A 542 -30.12 -0.27 -8.78
N ILE A 543 -29.29 0.69 -9.18
CA ILE A 543 -29.24 1.23 -10.54
C ILE A 543 -28.03 0.64 -11.26
N ILE A 544 -28.20 0.21 -12.51
CA ILE A 544 -27.09 -0.30 -13.34
C ILE A 544 -26.86 0.63 -14.54
N HIS A 545 -25.63 1.09 -14.70
CA HIS A 545 -25.18 1.87 -15.84
C HIS A 545 -24.06 1.15 -16.60
N PHE A 546 -24.21 1.08 -17.92
CA PHE A 546 -23.15 0.59 -18.78
C PHE A 546 -22.18 1.71 -19.13
N VAL A 547 -20.89 1.42 -19.01
CA VAL A 547 -19.80 2.33 -19.34
C VAL A 547 -18.76 1.61 -20.20
N PRO A 548 -18.04 2.31 -21.08
CA PRO A 548 -17.01 1.69 -21.92
C PRO A 548 -15.82 1.20 -21.10
N GLU A 549 -15.47 1.89 -20.02
CA GLU A 549 -14.38 1.52 -19.12
C GLU A 549 -14.64 2.03 -17.70
N ILE A 550 -14.04 1.36 -16.70
CA ILE A 550 -14.03 1.83 -15.31
C ILE A 550 -12.80 2.73 -15.11
N PRO A 551 -12.96 4.00 -14.69
CA PRO A 551 -11.83 4.89 -14.48
C PRO A 551 -10.99 4.42 -13.29
N ARG A 552 -9.79 3.90 -13.56
CA ARG A 552 -8.83 3.42 -12.56
C ARG A 552 -7.52 4.20 -12.65
N GLY A 553 -6.91 4.46 -11.50
CA GLY A 553 -5.57 5.04 -11.43
C GLY A 553 -4.49 3.99 -11.70
N VAL A 554 -3.23 4.43 -11.76
CA VAL A 554 -2.04 3.59 -12.07
C VAL A 554 -1.91 2.34 -11.17
N CYS A 555 -2.43 2.38 -9.94
CA CYS A 555 -2.43 1.24 -9.00
C CYS A 555 -3.74 0.43 -9.00
N GLY A 556 -4.57 0.52 -10.05
CA GLY A 556 -5.84 -0.21 -10.19
C GLY A 556 -7.00 0.30 -9.32
N LYS A 557 -6.77 1.36 -8.53
CA LYS A 557 -7.80 1.97 -7.66
C LYS A 557 -8.80 2.78 -8.47
N ILE A 558 -10.08 2.63 -8.16
CA ILE A 558 -11.19 3.36 -8.77
C ILE A 558 -11.06 4.88 -8.50
N LEU A 559 -11.14 5.68 -9.55
CA LEU A 559 -11.12 7.14 -9.49
C LEU A 559 -12.56 7.67 -9.29
N ARG A 560 -13.00 7.68 -8.02
CA ARG A 560 -14.36 8.14 -7.64
C ARG A 560 -14.78 9.50 -8.24
N PRO A 561 -13.92 10.54 -8.32
CA PRO A 561 -14.32 11.81 -8.92
C PRO A 561 -14.74 11.72 -10.39
N GLN A 562 -14.13 10.83 -11.17
CA GLN A 562 -14.50 10.62 -12.58
C GLN A 562 -15.82 9.84 -12.69
N LEU A 563 -16.07 8.89 -11.79
CA LEU A 563 -17.40 8.25 -11.66
C LEU A 563 -18.49 9.25 -11.24
N ASP A 564 -18.15 10.26 -10.43
CA ASP A 564 -19.08 11.34 -10.08
C ASP A 564 -19.45 12.18 -11.33
N GLN A 565 -18.49 12.45 -12.21
CA GLN A 565 -18.77 13.13 -13.49
C GLN A 565 -19.69 12.29 -14.39
N ILE A 566 -19.40 11.00 -14.56
CA ILE A 566 -20.24 10.08 -15.36
C ILE A 566 -21.66 10.05 -14.80
N TRP A 567 -21.81 9.91 -13.47
CA TRP A 567 -23.12 9.94 -12.81
C TRP A 567 -23.89 11.24 -13.07
N ASN A 568 -23.23 12.39 -12.95
CA ASN A 568 -23.87 13.69 -13.14
C ASN A 568 -24.31 13.91 -14.59
N HIS A 569 -23.51 13.47 -15.57
CA HIS A 569 -23.87 13.54 -16.99
C HIS A 569 -25.08 12.66 -17.33
N VAL A 570 -25.13 11.44 -16.80
CA VAL A 570 -26.26 10.52 -17.01
C VAL A 570 -27.53 11.01 -16.31
N GLY A 571 -27.38 11.55 -15.09
CA GLY A 571 -28.47 12.15 -14.32
C GLY A 571 -29.05 13.42 -14.97
N ALA A 572 -28.25 14.22 -15.67
CA ALA A 572 -28.72 15.39 -16.40
C ALA A 572 -29.57 15.00 -17.63
N ASN A 573 -29.20 13.94 -18.35
CA ASN A 573 -29.99 13.43 -19.48
C ASN A 573 -31.32 12.80 -19.06
N CYS A 574 -31.41 12.21 -17.86
CA CYS A 574 -32.67 11.67 -17.33
C CYS A 574 -33.59 12.77 -16.76
N ARG A 575 -33.07 13.95 -16.39
CA ARG A 575 -33.85 15.11 -15.92
C ARG A 575 -34.50 15.92 -17.04
N ASN A 576 -34.09 15.70 -18.29
CA ASN A 576 -34.58 16.43 -19.47
C ASN A 576 -35.67 15.68 -20.24
N VAL A 577 -36.41 14.77 -19.59
CA VAL A 577 -37.66 14.25 -20.16
C VAL A 577 -38.78 15.24 -19.81
N PRO A 578 -39.37 15.97 -20.77
CA PRO A 578 -40.51 16.83 -20.48
C PRO A 578 -41.71 15.95 -20.11
N ASN A 579 -42.31 16.22 -18.96
CA ASN A 579 -43.67 15.78 -18.67
C ASN A 579 -44.62 16.48 -19.65
N SER A 580 -45.01 15.79 -20.73
CA SER A 580 -46.19 16.16 -21.51
C SER A 580 -46.92 14.90 -21.99
N LEU A 581 -47.73 14.35 -21.10
CA LEU A 581 -48.95 13.63 -21.47
C LEU A 581 -50.03 14.69 -21.70
N ASN A 582 -50.36 14.90 -22.98
CA ASN A 582 -51.56 15.53 -23.57
C ASN A 582 -51.14 16.45 -24.71
N ASP A 583 -51.10 15.92 -25.93
CA ASP A 583 -52.05 16.36 -26.95
C ASP A 583 -52.01 15.46 -28.18
N ASN A 584 -53.21 15.02 -28.59
CA ASN A 584 -53.46 14.32 -29.84
C ASN A 584 -53.44 15.32 -31.00
N SER A 585 -52.51 15.18 -31.95
CA SER A 585 -52.84 15.23 -33.39
C SER A 585 -51.62 15.03 -34.29
N ASN A 586 -51.65 13.93 -35.05
CA ASN A 586 -51.31 13.77 -36.47
C ASN A 586 -49.95 14.22 -37.09
N LYS A 587 -49.33 13.22 -37.75
CA LYS A 587 -48.47 13.23 -38.96
C LYS A 587 -47.03 13.76 -38.73
N LYS A 588 -45.94 13.17 -39.24
CA LYS A 588 -45.72 12.28 -40.39
C LYS A 588 -44.34 11.58 -40.22
N VAL A 589 -44.28 10.35 -40.71
CA VAL A 589 -43.08 9.52 -40.93
C VAL A 589 -42.18 10.14 -42.01
N VAL A 590 -40.86 10.28 -41.77
CA VAL A 590 -39.79 10.11 -42.78
C VAL A 590 -38.48 9.63 -42.11
N THR A 591 -38.05 8.44 -42.52
CA THR A 591 -36.74 7.79 -42.34
C THR A 591 -35.70 8.26 -43.38
N THR A 592 -34.45 8.56 -42.98
CA THR A 592 -33.17 8.24 -43.71
C THR A 592 -31.95 8.72 -42.87
N LYS A 593 -31.05 7.87 -42.36
CA LYS A 593 -29.80 7.32 -42.96
C LYS A 593 -28.94 8.37 -43.72
N LEU A 594 -27.75 8.77 -43.21
CA LEU A 594 -26.42 8.18 -43.49
C LEU A 594 -25.23 9.09 -43.05
N ASN A 595 -24.33 8.50 -42.26
CA ASN A 595 -22.85 8.54 -42.22
C ASN A 595 -21.99 9.71 -42.78
N ARG A 596 -20.98 10.04 -41.95
CA ARG A 596 -19.53 10.21 -42.25
C ARG A 596 -19.10 11.09 -43.43
N THR A 597 -18.63 12.30 -43.11
CA THR A 597 -17.39 12.98 -43.57
C THR A 597 -17.46 14.40 -42.99
N LEU A 598 -16.60 14.84 -42.07
CA LEU A 598 -15.36 15.56 -42.38
C LEU A 598 -14.61 15.81 -41.06
N ASN A 599 -13.50 15.09 -40.87
CA ASN A 599 -12.34 15.61 -40.15
C ASN A 599 -11.42 16.13 -41.24
N ILE A 600 -11.14 17.43 -41.24
CA ILE A 600 -10.00 18.19 -41.79
C ILE A 600 -10.52 19.63 -41.95
N ALA A 601 -9.71 20.59 -41.50
CA ALA A 601 -9.93 22.05 -41.52
C ALA A 601 -10.77 22.63 -40.36
N ASN A 602 -10.10 22.99 -39.26
CA ASN A 602 -9.86 24.40 -38.93
C ASN A 602 -9.16 24.54 -37.58
N ASN A 603 -7.84 24.37 -37.61
CA ASN A 603 -6.93 25.07 -36.71
C ASN A 603 -6.62 26.40 -37.40
N GLN A 604 -7.38 27.45 -37.09
CA GLN A 604 -7.02 28.87 -37.29
C GLN A 604 -8.10 29.72 -36.62
N SER A 605 -7.70 30.90 -36.13
CA SER A 605 -8.53 31.90 -35.42
C SER A 605 -8.62 31.77 -33.89
N ALA A 606 -7.47 31.58 -33.24
CA ALA A 606 -7.24 32.05 -31.88
C ALA A 606 -6.88 33.54 -31.87
N THR A 607 -7.78 34.46 -32.27
CA THR A 607 -7.56 35.91 -32.10
C THR A 607 -8.85 36.73 -32.26
N LEU A 608 -9.89 36.52 -31.43
CA LEU A 608 -11.07 37.43 -31.44
C LEU A 608 -11.98 37.31 -30.19
N VAL A 609 -11.40 37.17 -28.99
CA VAL A 609 -12.18 37.17 -27.72
C VAL A 609 -11.77 38.32 -26.77
N VAL A 610 -10.94 39.26 -27.22
CA VAL A 610 -10.49 40.41 -26.40
C VAL A 610 -11.26 41.71 -26.69
N ALA A 611 -12.16 41.76 -27.68
CA ALA A 611 -12.79 43.01 -28.12
C ALA A 611 -14.30 43.17 -27.81
N GLN A 612 -14.92 42.30 -27.02
CA GLN A 612 -16.39 42.36 -26.76
C GLN A 612 -16.79 42.29 -25.28
N LYS A 613 -15.92 42.77 -24.36
CA LYS A 613 -16.26 42.98 -22.94
C LYS A 613 -16.04 44.41 -22.43
N ALA A 614 -15.83 45.37 -23.33
CA ALA A 614 -15.56 46.77 -22.99
C ALA A 614 -16.75 47.74 -23.20
N ALA A 615 -17.95 47.26 -23.55
CA ALA A 615 -19.08 48.12 -23.91
C ALA A 615 -20.31 48.06 -22.99
N ILE A 616 -20.21 47.45 -21.79
CA ILE A 616 -21.30 47.46 -20.80
C ILE A 616 -20.73 47.82 -19.42
N ARG A 617 -20.10 49.00 -19.34
CA ARG A 617 -19.71 49.70 -18.10
C ARG A 617 -19.59 51.18 -18.41
N LYS A 618 -20.71 51.89 -18.37
CA LYS A 618 -20.85 53.34 -18.11
C LYS A 618 -22.29 53.76 -18.44
N ALA A 619 -23.16 53.81 -17.44
CA ALA A 619 -24.11 54.91 -17.25
C ALA A 619 -24.90 54.71 -15.95
N VAL A 620 -24.75 55.70 -15.06
CA VAL A 620 -25.64 56.14 -13.97
C VAL A 620 -25.46 55.54 -12.55
N ASN A 621 -24.79 56.37 -11.73
CA ASN A 621 -24.69 56.41 -10.27
C ASN A 621 -26.05 56.80 -9.63
N VAL A 622 -26.56 56.11 -8.57
CA VAL A 622 -26.50 56.41 -7.09
C VAL A 622 -27.35 57.66 -6.70
N PRO A 623 -28.25 57.63 -5.65
CA PRO A 623 -27.85 57.41 -4.26
C PRO A 623 -28.80 56.69 -3.26
N LYS A 624 -28.16 56.34 -2.13
CA LYS A 624 -28.62 55.80 -0.84
C LYS A 624 -29.82 56.54 -0.22
N ILE A 625 -30.72 55.79 0.44
CA ILE A 625 -31.44 56.23 1.66
C ILE A 625 -31.55 55.04 2.65
N ILE A 626 -31.45 55.39 3.93
CA ILE A 626 -31.39 54.60 5.17
C ILE A 626 -32.79 54.53 5.82
N CYS A 627 -33.03 53.45 6.60
CA CYS A 627 -34.01 53.24 7.67
C CYS A 627 -35.52 53.16 7.36
N SER A 628 -36.11 52.01 7.71
CA SER A 628 -36.82 51.82 9.00
C SER A 628 -36.85 50.35 9.38
#